data_AF-C0B6P1-F1
#
_entry.id   AF-C0B6P1-F1
#
_cell.length_a   1.000
_cell.length_b   1.000
_cell.length_c   1.000
_cell.angle_alpha   90.00
_cell.angle_beta   90.00
_cell.angle_gamma   90.00
#
_symmetry.space_group_name_H-M   'P 1'
#
loop_
_entity.id
_entity.type
_entity.pdbx_description
1 polymer ?
#
loop_
_entity_poly.entity_id
_entity_poly.type
_entity_poly.pdbx_seq_one_letter_code
_entity_poly.pdbx_strand_id
1 'polypeptide(L)' 'MAVNRVPVLKRCRSLGMDPVYLGIDKKSNRQLKRSNRKMSEYGLQLREKQKAKFIYGVLEKNRS' A
#
# COMPACT_ATOMS: atom_id res chain seq x y z
N MET A 1 15.74 10.55 7.26
CA MET A 1 14.65 9.58 6.96
C MET A 1 13.83 10.13 5.81
N ALA A 2 13.72 9.41 4.69
CA ALA A 2 12.91 9.86 3.56
C ALA A 2 11.42 9.72 3.92
N VAL A 3 10.73 10.85 4.10
CA VAL A 3 9.28 10.86 4.34
C VAL A 3 8.58 10.53 3.01
N ASN A 4 7.81 9.44 2.97
CA ASN A 4 7.04 9.05 1.80
C ASN A 4 5.89 10.05 1.57
N ARG A 5 6.07 11.02 0.66
CA ARG A 5 5.07 12.05 0.30
C ARG A 5 4.02 11.57 -0.71
N VAL A 6 3.93 10.27 -0.95
CA VAL A 6 2.98 9.72 -1.92
C VAL A 6 1.54 9.84 -1.40
N PRO A 7 0.55 10.19 -2.25
CA PRO A 7 -0.83 10.33 -1.82
C PRO A 7 -1.39 9.03 -1.23
N VAL A 8 -1.92 9.10 -0.01
CA VAL A 8 -2.42 7.95 0.76
C VAL A 8 -3.46 7.15 -0.03
N LEU A 9 -4.43 7.84 -0.65
CA LEU A 9 -5.47 7.20 -1.47
C LEU A 9 -4.91 6.43 -2.67
N LYS A 10 -3.80 6.88 -3.27
CA LYS A 10 -3.14 6.15 -4.37
C LYS A 10 -2.48 4.87 -3.86
N ARG A 11 -1.86 4.91 -2.67
CA ARG A 11 -1.22 3.75 -2.01
C ARG A 11 -2.25 2.71 -1.57
N CYS A 12 -3.31 3.14 -0.88
CA CYS A 12 -4.45 2.30 -0.49
C CYS A 12 -5.01 1.53 -1.70
N ARG A 13 -5.27 2.24 -2.81
CA ARG A 13 -5.73 1.62 -4.06
C ARG A 13 -4.73 0.60 -4.63
N SER A 14 -3.45 0.93 -4.69
CA SER A 14 -2.43 0.01 -5.22
C SER A 14 -2.27 -1.26 -4.37
N LEU A 15 -2.39 -1.13 -3.04
CA LEU A 15 -2.25 -2.23 -2.11
C LEU A 15 -3.55 -3.04 -1.95
N GLY A 16 -4.69 -2.50 -2.39
CA GLY A 16 -6.01 -3.10 -2.16
C GLY A 16 -6.39 -3.02 -0.68
N MET A 17 -6.17 -1.86 -0.07
CA MET A 17 -6.48 -1.56 1.33
C MET A 17 -7.48 -0.43 1.37
N ASP A 18 -8.42 -0.50 2.31
CA ASP A 18 -9.32 0.61 2.54
C ASP A 18 -8.64 1.75 3.32
N PRO A 19 -8.88 3.02 2.95
CA PRO A 19 -8.36 4.18 3.68
C PRO A 19 -8.85 4.25 5.14
N VAL A 20 -9.94 3.54 5.46
CA VAL A 20 -10.53 3.45 6.80
C VAL A 20 -9.53 2.92 7.83
N TYR A 21 -8.64 2.00 7.44
CA TYR A 21 -7.57 1.50 8.32
C TYR A 21 -6.57 2.58 8.78
N LEU A 22 -6.55 3.74 8.11
CA LEU A 22 -5.74 4.90 8.45
C LEU A 22 -6.58 6.04 9.06
N GLY A 23 -7.85 5.79 9.40
CA GLY A 23 -8.77 6.82 9.91
C GLY A 23 -9.21 7.84 8.86
N ILE A 24 -9.07 7.52 7.57
CA ILE A 24 -9.45 8.39 6.45
C ILE A 24 -10.77 7.90 5.86
N ASP A 25 -11.80 8.75 5.92
CA ASP A 25 -13.14 8.44 5.37
C ASP A 25 -13.21 8.56 3.83
N LYS A 26 -12.23 9.23 3.20
CA LYS A 26 -12.23 9.46 1.75
C LYS A 26 -12.03 8.17 0.95
N LYS A 27 -12.96 7.87 0.04
CA LYS A 27 -12.83 6.78 -0.95
C LYS A 27 -12.45 7.31 -2.33
N SER A 28 -11.70 6.50 -3.09
CA SER A 28 -11.30 6.82 -4.46
C SER A 28 -12.13 6.01 -5.46
N ASN A 29 -12.91 6.66 -6.32
CA ASN A 29 -13.74 6.00 -7.35
C ASN A 29 -12.94 5.51 -8.58
N ARG A 30 -11.61 5.66 -8.60
CA ARG A 30 -10.77 5.29 -9.74
C ARG A 30 -10.41 3.81 -9.74
N GLN A 31 -10.75 3.09 -10.79
CA GLN A 31 -10.38 1.68 -10.98
C GLN A 31 -8.89 1.47 -11.32
N LEU A 32 -8.34 0.28 -11.01
CA LEU A 32 -7.02 -0.15 -11.46
C LEU A 32 -7.11 -0.67 -12.89
N LYS A 33 -6.50 0.03 -13.86
CA LYS A 33 -6.52 -0.38 -15.28
C LYS A 33 -5.67 -1.62 -15.61
N ARG A 34 -4.83 -2.13 -14.68
CA ARG A 34 -3.82 -3.18 -14.95
C ARG A 34 -3.75 -4.28 -13.87
N SER A 35 -4.85 -4.64 -13.23
CA SER A 35 -4.85 -5.72 -12.21
C SER A 35 -4.86 -7.15 -12.76
N ASN A 36 -4.96 -7.34 -14.08
CA ASN A 36 -5.28 -8.63 -14.69
C ASN A 36 -4.11 -9.64 -14.77
N ARG A 37 -3.04 -9.47 -13.98
CA ARG A 37 -1.92 -10.41 -13.93
C ARG A 37 -2.03 -11.27 -12.67
N LYS A 38 -1.95 -12.60 -12.83
CA LYS A 38 -1.83 -13.52 -11.69
C LYS A 38 -0.55 -13.19 -10.92
N MET A 39 -0.67 -12.95 -9.62
CA MET A 39 0.48 -12.74 -8.74
C MET A 39 1.07 -14.09 -8.33
N SER A 40 2.39 -14.17 -8.27
CA SER A 40 3.09 -15.29 -7.64
C SER A 40 2.94 -15.26 -6.13
N GLU A 41 3.22 -16.38 -5.46
CA GLU A 41 3.17 -16.51 -4.01
C GLU A 41 4.05 -15.47 -3.29
N TYR A 42 5.29 -15.29 -3.76
CA TYR A 42 6.19 -14.23 -3.28
C TYR A 42 5.60 -12.82 -3.45
N GLY A 43 4.88 -12.58 -4.56
CA GLY A 43 4.20 -11.32 -4.79
C GLY A 43 3.12 -11.03 -3.75
N LEU A 44 2.41 -12.06 -3.29
CA LEU A 44 1.40 -11.93 -2.23
C LEU A 44 2.05 -11.58 -0.89
N GLN A 45 3.09 -12.31 -0.50
CA GLN A 45 3.86 -12.05 0.73
C GLN A 45 4.43 -10.62 0.75
N LEU A 46 5.01 -10.17 -0.37
CA LEU A 46 5.52 -8.82 -0.51
C LEU A 46 4.41 -7.78 -0.32
N ARG A 47 3.22 -8.04 -0.84
CA ARG A 47 2.07 -7.12 -0.72
C ARG A 47 1.61 -6.98 0.72
N GLU A 48 1.53 -8.07 1.47
CA GLU A 48 1.21 -8.05 2.90
C GLU A 48 2.27 -7.31 3.72
N LYS A 49 3.54 -7.56 3.44
CA LYS A 49 4.65 -6.81 4.06
C LYS A 49 4.53 -5.30 3.81
N GLN A 50 4.22 -4.89 2.58
CA GLN A 50 4.02 -3.49 2.23
C GLN A 50 2.78 -2.87 2.87
N LYS A 51 1.70 -3.65 3.08
CA LYS A 51 0.51 -3.20 3.83
C LYS A 51 0.88 -2.88 5.29
N ALA A 52 1.54 -3.80 5.98
CA ALA A 52 1.96 -3.58 7.37
C ALA A 52 2.89 -2.37 7.50
N LYS A 53 3.91 -2.28 6.63
CA LYS A 53 4.84 -1.14 6.57
C LYS A 53 4.11 0.20 6.41
N PHE A 54 3.02 0.21 5.62
CA PHE A 54 2.24 1.40 5.34
C PHE A 54 1.32 1.80 6.50
N ILE A 55 0.64 0.83 7.13
CA ILE A 55 -0.25 1.08 8.28
C ILE A 55 0.55 1.63 9.47
N TYR A 56 1.65 0.97 9.82
CA TYR A 56 2.43 1.32 11.00
C TYR A 56 3.40 2.49 10.78
N GLY A 57 3.49 3.03 9.55
CA GLY A 57 4.40 4.12 9.21
C GLY A 57 5.89 3.80 9.41
N VAL A 58 6.23 2.53 9.66
CA VAL A 58 7.61 2.10 9.93
C VAL A 58 8.37 2.09 8.61
N LEU A 59 9.25 3.09 8.43
CA LEU A 59 10.31 3.00 7.43
C LEU A 59 11.19 1.81 7.79
N GLU A 60 11.35 0.86 6.87
CA GLU A 60 12.41 -0.13 7.01
C GLU A 60 13.71 0.65 7.11
N LYS A 61 14.32 0.59 8.29
CA LYS A 61 15.65 1.11 8.55
C LYS A 61 16.56 0.47 7.51
N ASN A 62 17.28 1.27 6.74
CA ASN A 62 18.31 0.79 5.83
C ASN A 62 19.22 -0.14 6.64
N ARG A 63 19.09 -1.45 6.42
CA ARG A 63 20.04 -2.42 6.94
C ARG A 63 21.15 -2.44 5.90
N SER A 64 22.17 -1.63 6.17
CA SER A 64 23.53 -1.93 5.72
C SER A 64 23.97 -3.27 6.30
#